data_AF-A0A3D3LUN7-F1
#
_entry.id   AF-A0A3D3LUN7-F1
#
_cell.length_a   1.000
_cell.length_b   1.000
_cell.length_c   1.000
_cell.angle_alpha   90.00
_cell.angle_beta   90.00
_cell.angle_gamma   90.00
#
_symmetry.space_group_name_H-M   'P 1'
#
loop_
_entity.id
_entity.type
_entity.pdbx_description
1 polymer ?
#
loop_
_entity_poly.entity_id
_entity_poly.type
_entity_poly.pdbx_seq_one_letter_code
_entity_poly.pdbx_strand_id
1 'polypeptide(L)'
;MFTGIVAATGTVLSLEPVTSASGEVESAVLTVNAGEIISDLAHGGSLAINGVCLTATRTQELGEGIFAADMMGETLARTNLGTLTQGSRVNLERCMPAGGRFDGHVVQGHVDGLGTIARVEDHASWRTLRVHVPRELAGQLAHKGSITISGVSLTITAVSPAGEANPWFEVGLIPATLEATTLGNVQVGDTVNLETDALAKYVQRLLEVSGAVAGLGIDATLPASPETETQTPSALDTIQDAIEQIGRGGAVVVVDDEDRENEGDIIFAAEHATADLMGFTVRYTSGVICAPMSNQRADALNLPPMVQHNEDSKGTAYTLTCDAREGVTTGISAADRARTVQVLAHAASGPADL
;
A
#
# COMPACT_ATOMS: atom_id res chain seq x y z
N MET A 1 4.85 16.06 -12.32
CA MET A 1 4.86 14.77 -11.60
C MET A 1 6.28 14.52 -11.12
N PHE A 2 6.38 13.97 -9.93
CA PHE A 2 7.60 13.76 -9.15
C PHE A 2 7.63 12.32 -8.65
N THR A 3 8.66 11.98 -7.88
CA THR A 3 8.86 10.64 -7.33
C THR A 3 8.95 10.62 -5.80
N GLY A 4 9.10 11.78 -5.19
CA GLY A 4 9.36 11.93 -3.77
C GLY A 4 10.82 11.64 -3.40
N ILE A 5 11.73 11.62 -4.37
CA ILE A 5 13.17 11.49 -4.13
C ILE A 5 13.78 12.89 -4.15
N VAL A 6 13.96 13.45 -2.96
CA VAL A 6 14.54 14.79 -2.78
C VAL A 6 15.97 14.80 -3.32
N ALA A 7 16.24 15.69 -4.26
CA ALA A 7 17.53 15.80 -4.93
C ALA A 7 18.42 16.89 -4.34
N ALA A 8 17.84 17.89 -3.67
CA ALA A 8 18.58 18.94 -2.98
C ALA A 8 17.75 19.56 -1.84
N THR A 9 18.41 20.34 -1.00
CA THR A 9 17.73 21.23 -0.04
C THR A 9 18.04 22.70 -0.32
N GLY A 10 17.00 23.52 -0.30
CA GLY A 10 17.08 24.97 -0.54
C GLY A 10 16.97 25.80 0.73
N THR A 11 17.09 27.13 0.57
CA THR A 11 16.87 28.11 1.64
C THR A 11 15.90 29.19 1.20
N VAL A 12 14.88 29.44 2.01
CA VAL A 12 13.93 30.54 1.77
C VAL A 12 14.63 31.89 1.91
N LEU A 13 14.50 32.73 0.91
CA LEU A 13 15.04 34.09 0.89
C LEU A 13 13.98 35.12 1.27
N SER A 14 12.77 34.99 0.70
CA SER A 14 11.63 35.83 1.07
C SER A 14 10.32 35.08 0.85
N LEU A 15 9.30 35.48 1.61
CA LEU A 15 7.90 35.13 1.41
C LEU A 15 7.10 36.43 1.49
N GLU A 16 6.63 36.92 0.35
CA GLU A 16 6.03 38.24 0.21
C GLU A 16 4.52 38.10 -0.04
N PRO A 17 3.67 38.30 0.98
CA PRO A 17 2.22 38.18 0.83
C PRO A 17 1.66 39.35 0.00
N VAL A 18 0.68 39.03 -0.83
CA VAL A 18 -0.15 39.98 -1.57
C VAL A 18 -1.53 39.98 -0.93
N THR A 19 -1.86 41.11 -0.31
CA THR A 19 -3.11 41.28 0.43
C THR A 19 -4.15 41.99 -0.44
N SER A 20 -5.38 41.49 -0.43
CA SER A 20 -6.51 42.11 -1.10
C SER A 20 -6.93 43.42 -0.42
N ALA A 21 -7.83 44.17 -1.05
CA ALA A 21 -8.40 45.39 -0.47
C ALA A 21 -9.18 45.14 0.84
N SER A 22 -9.63 43.90 1.12
CA SER A 22 -10.30 43.52 2.36
C SER A 22 -9.32 43.14 3.50
N GLY A 23 -8.01 43.11 3.24
CA GLY A 23 -7.00 42.76 4.24
C GLY A 23 -6.67 41.26 4.32
N GLU A 24 -7.22 40.45 3.41
CA GLU A 24 -6.96 39.00 3.34
C GLU A 24 -5.78 38.70 2.42
N VAL A 25 -4.94 37.71 2.77
CA VAL A 25 -3.83 37.28 1.93
C VAL A 25 -4.38 36.46 0.76
N GLU A 26 -4.29 37.01 -0.46
CA GLU A 26 -4.83 36.40 -1.67
C GLU A 26 -3.80 35.48 -2.35
N SER A 27 -2.53 35.89 -2.30
CA SER A 27 -1.40 35.13 -2.82
C SER A 27 -0.11 35.50 -2.09
N ALA A 28 0.99 34.82 -2.39
CA ALA A 28 2.32 35.24 -1.98
C ALA A 28 3.37 34.87 -3.02
N VAL A 29 4.46 35.61 -3.06
CA VAL A 29 5.65 35.26 -3.83
C VAL A 29 6.64 34.59 -2.91
N LEU A 30 6.98 33.34 -3.19
CA LEU A 30 8.04 32.62 -2.49
C LEU A 30 9.32 32.68 -3.31
N THR A 31 10.40 33.15 -2.70
CA THR A 31 11.74 33.17 -3.29
C THR A 31 12.67 32.24 -2.51
N VAL A 32 13.35 31.33 -3.20
CA VAL A 32 14.22 30.29 -2.60
C VAL A 32 15.55 30.25 -3.33
N ASN A 33 16.65 30.17 -2.59
CA ASN A 33 17.93 29.71 -3.13
C ASN A 33 17.86 28.19 -3.29
N ALA A 34 17.71 27.74 -4.53
CA ALA A 34 17.60 26.34 -4.94
C ALA A 34 18.93 25.77 -5.48
N GLY A 35 19.92 26.63 -5.79
CA GLY A 35 21.21 26.21 -6.29
C GLY A 35 21.15 25.56 -7.68
N GLU A 36 22.04 24.61 -7.95
CA GLU A 36 22.22 24.03 -9.29
C GLU A 36 21.05 23.16 -9.76
N ILE A 37 20.15 22.72 -8.88
CA ILE A 37 18.99 21.86 -9.23
C ILE A 37 18.04 22.54 -10.25
N ILE A 38 18.12 23.87 -10.38
CA ILE A 38 17.32 24.66 -11.32
C ILE A 38 18.13 25.19 -12.50
N SER A 39 19.37 24.75 -12.72
CA SER A 39 20.26 25.31 -13.77
C SER A 39 19.67 25.23 -15.18
N ASP A 40 18.82 24.25 -15.44
CA ASP A 40 18.10 24.04 -16.69
C ASP A 40 16.58 24.31 -16.58
N LEU A 41 16.12 24.92 -15.48
CA LEU A 41 14.71 25.23 -15.27
C LEU A 41 14.33 26.51 -16.01
N ALA A 42 13.58 26.39 -17.09
CA ALA A 42 13.00 27.53 -17.78
C ALA A 42 11.78 28.10 -17.04
N HIS A 43 11.39 29.32 -17.42
CA HIS A 43 10.09 29.89 -17.05
C HIS A 43 8.95 28.91 -17.38
N GLY A 44 7.98 28.77 -16.48
CA GLY A 44 6.90 27.80 -16.60
C GLY A 44 7.29 26.37 -16.19
N GLY A 45 8.56 26.09 -15.90
CA GLY A 45 9.00 24.82 -15.37
C GLY A 45 8.54 24.61 -13.93
N SER A 46 8.36 23.35 -13.53
CA SER A 46 7.87 23.00 -12.19
C SER A 46 8.97 22.47 -11.27
N LEU A 47 8.93 22.91 -10.01
CA LEU A 47 9.79 22.47 -8.92
C LEU A 47 8.91 22.14 -7.70
N ALA A 48 9.11 20.98 -7.10
CA ALA A 48 8.47 20.66 -5.83
C ALA A 48 9.27 21.28 -4.68
N ILE A 49 8.60 22.06 -3.82
CA ILE A 49 9.18 22.63 -2.59
C ILE A 49 8.41 22.06 -1.40
N ASN A 50 9.09 21.30 -0.54
CA ASN A 50 8.44 20.51 0.51
C ASN A 50 7.26 19.68 -0.02
N GLY A 51 7.36 19.13 -1.22
CA GLY A 51 6.29 18.36 -1.87
C GLY A 51 5.17 19.18 -2.49
N VAL A 52 5.24 20.51 -2.50
CA VAL A 52 4.27 21.36 -3.23
C VAL A 52 4.82 21.68 -4.61
N CYS A 53 4.10 21.30 -5.67
CA CYS A 53 4.44 21.66 -7.04
C CYS A 53 4.25 23.16 -7.27
N LEU A 54 5.34 23.87 -7.55
CA LEU A 54 5.32 25.30 -7.85
C LEU A 54 5.89 25.56 -9.25
N THR A 55 5.32 26.55 -9.93
CA THR A 55 5.71 26.94 -11.28
C THR A 55 6.65 28.13 -11.23
N ALA A 56 7.77 28.06 -11.94
CA ALA A 56 8.73 29.14 -12.03
C ALA A 56 8.14 30.33 -12.82
N THR A 57 7.91 31.47 -12.16
CA THR A 57 7.27 32.63 -12.80
C THR A 57 8.24 33.75 -13.15
N ARG A 58 9.39 33.87 -12.45
CA ARG A 58 10.32 35.02 -12.58
C ARG A 58 11.77 34.67 -12.92
N THR A 59 12.00 33.63 -13.73
CA THR A 59 13.37 33.08 -13.93
C THR A 59 14.38 34.01 -14.63
N GLN A 60 13.95 35.02 -15.40
CA GLN A 60 14.86 35.86 -16.18
C GLN A 60 15.43 37.05 -15.41
N GLU A 61 14.83 37.41 -14.28
CA GLU A 61 15.19 38.59 -13.47
C GLU A 61 15.96 38.21 -12.19
N LEU A 62 16.17 36.92 -11.97
CA LEU A 62 16.75 36.36 -10.76
C LEU A 62 18.20 35.93 -11.00
N GLY A 63 19.02 36.00 -9.93
CA GLY A 63 20.39 35.48 -9.97
C GLY A 63 20.43 33.96 -10.15
N GLU A 64 21.59 33.43 -10.54
CA GLU A 64 21.80 31.97 -10.67
C GLU A 64 21.39 31.23 -9.39
N GLY A 65 20.68 30.10 -9.57
CA GLY A 65 20.21 29.26 -8.47
C GLY A 65 19.04 29.84 -7.66
N ILE A 66 18.49 30.99 -8.04
CA ILE A 66 17.31 31.57 -7.37
C ILE A 66 16.03 31.19 -8.10
N PHE A 67 15.11 30.57 -7.37
CA PHE A 67 13.77 30.22 -7.81
C PHE A 67 12.75 31.17 -7.20
N ALA A 68 11.76 31.60 -7.98
CA ALA A 68 10.58 32.26 -7.45
C ALA A 68 9.31 31.75 -8.11
N ALA A 69 8.26 31.63 -7.30
CA ALA A 69 6.93 31.22 -7.72
C ALA A 69 5.85 32.00 -6.96
N ASP A 70 4.76 32.28 -7.66
CA ASP A 70 3.54 32.80 -7.06
C ASP A 70 2.72 31.62 -6.50
N MET A 71 2.21 31.78 -5.29
CA MET A 71 1.41 30.79 -4.57
C MET A 71 0.02 31.36 -4.29
N MET A 72 -1.00 30.55 -4.52
CA MET A 72 -2.38 30.93 -4.18
C MET A 72 -2.57 30.93 -2.66
N GLY A 73 -3.53 31.72 -2.17
CA GLY A 73 -3.96 31.70 -0.77
C GLY A 73 -4.29 30.29 -0.26
N GLU A 74 -4.90 29.45 -1.10
CA GLU A 74 -5.19 28.05 -0.77
C GLU A 74 -3.90 27.24 -0.48
N THR A 75 -2.85 27.43 -1.29
CA THR A 75 -1.55 26.77 -1.08
C THR A 75 -0.92 27.22 0.23
N LEU A 76 -1.01 28.51 0.57
CA LEU A 76 -0.53 29.05 1.83
C LEU A 76 -1.28 28.45 3.03
N ALA A 77 -2.60 28.27 2.91
CA ALA A 77 -3.44 27.77 3.99
C ALA A 77 -3.32 26.25 4.20
N ARG A 78 -3.12 25.47 3.13
CA ARG A 78 -3.10 24.00 3.20
C ARG A 78 -1.72 23.38 3.41
N THR A 79 -0.66 24.17 3.33
CA THR A 79 0.72 23.66 3.36
C THR A 79 1.56 24.45 4.36
N ASN A 80 2.69 23.88 4.73
CA ASN A 80 3.65 24.52 5.64
C ASN A 80 4.43 25.65 4.95
N LEU A 81 4.19 25.89 3.66
CA LEU A 81 4.84 26.99 2.94
C LEU A 81 4.40 28.36 3.46
N GLY A 82 3.17 28.47 3.95
CA GLY A 82 2.63 29.73 4.49
C GLY A 82 3.26 30.17 5.81
N THR A 83 3.95 29.27 6.52
CA THR A 83 4.63 29.56 7.79
C THR A 83 6.14 29.71 7.65
N LEU A 84 6.67 29.56 6.42
CA LEU A 84 8.10 29.69 6.18
C LEU A 84 8.57 31.13 6.40
N THR A 85 9.74 31.25 7.00
CA THR A 85 10.44 32.51 7.19
C THR A 85 11.78 32.49 6.46
N GLN A 86 12.37 33.66 6.24
CA GLN A 86 13.72 33.78 5.69
C GLN A 86 14.71 32.91 6.48
N GLY A 87 15.50 32.11 5.77
CA GLY A 87 16.44 31.15 6.34
C GLY A 87 15.88 29.74 6.54
N SER A 88 14.57 29.54 6.40
CA SER A 88 13.96 28.20 6.48
C SER A 88 14.55 27.26 5.42
N ARG A 89 14.85 26.02 5.81
CA ARG A 89 15.31 24.97 4.89
C ARG A 89 14.12 24.26 4.27
N VAL A 90 14.22 23.92 2.99
CA VAL A 90 13.16 23.24 2.24
C VAL A 90 13.72 22.09 1.41
N ASN A 91 12.93 21.03 1.22
CA ASN A 91 13.23 19.94 0.29
C ASN A 91 12.90 20.35 -1.14
N LEU A 92 13.75 19.99 -2.10
CA LEU A 92 13.59 20.32 -3.51
C LEU A 92 13.65 19.07 -4.39
N GLU A 93 12.70 18.96 -5.32
CA GLU A 93 12.68 17.92 -6.35
C GLU A 93 12.22 18.48 -7.70
N ARG A 94 12.87 18.06 -8.78
CA ARG A 94 12.49 18.41 -10.16
C ARG A 94 11.48 17.43 -10.71
N CYS A 95 10.62 17.91 -11.61
CA CYS A 95 9.72 17.03 -12.34
C CYS A 95 10.48 15.89 -13.03
N MET A 96 9.94 14.68 -12.89
CA MET A 96 10.51 13.48 -13.47
C MET A 96 10.28 13.47 -14.99
N PRO A 97 11.33 13.31 -15.83
CA PRO A 97 11.16 13.09 -17.26
C PRO A 97 10.37 11.81 -17.55
N ALA A 98 9.66 11.76 -18.67
CA ALA A 98 8.82 10.60 -19.02
C ALA A 98 9.58 9.26 -19.10
N GLY A 99 10.87 9.30 -19.48
CA GLY A 99 11.76 8.14 -19.49
C GLY A 99 12.64 8.00 -18.24
N GLY A 100 12.38 8.79 -17.21
CA GLY A 100 13.12 8.76 -15.95
C GLY A 100 12.76 7.57 -15.07
N ARG A 101 13.51 7.39 -13.98
CA ARG A 101 13.29 6.32 -13.02
C ARG A 101 12.38 6.80 -11.90
N PHE A 102 11.34 6.04 -11.61
CA PHE A 102 10.47 6.26 -10.44
C PHE A 102 11.00 5.44 -9.26
N ASP A 103 12.09 5.92 -8.64
CA ASP A 103 12.73 5.22 -7.52
C ASP A 103 11.94 5.34 -6.20
N GLY A 104 10.99 6.28 -6.12
CA GLY A 104 9.97 6.36 -5.07
C GLY A 104 8.60 5.85 -5.54
N HIS A 105 7.56 6.67 -5.40
CA HIS A 105 6.21 6.40 -5.94
C HIS A 105 5.71 7.58 -6.77
N VAL A 106 4.50 7.51 -7.33
CA VAL A 106 3.94 8.61 -8.11
C VAL A 106 3.53 9.75 -7.18
N VAL A 107 4.26 10.86 -7.24
CA VAL A 107 3.98 12.07 -6.47
C VAL A 107 3.50 13.16 -7.43
N GLN A 108 2.35 13.76 -7.16
CA GLN A 108 1.76 14.83 -7.96
C GLN A 108 2.37 16.18 -7.59
N GLY A 109 2.75 16.35 -6.32
CA GLY A 109 3.10 17.63 -5.73
C GLY A 109 1.85 18.40 -5.28
N HIS A 110 0.77 17.68 -4.98
CA HIS A 110 -0.52 18.21 -4.57
C HIS A 110 -0.76 17.79 -3.12
N VAL A 111 -0.25 18.60 -2.20
CA VAL A 111 -0.37 18.36 -0.75
C VAL A 111 -1.85 18.34 -0.35
N ASP A 112 -2.25 17.26 0.31
CA ASP A 112 -3.63 17.04 0.75
C ASP A 112 -3.91 17.73 2.09
N GLY A 113 -2.89 17.84 2.94
CA GLY A 113 -3.00 18.52 4.22
C GLY A 113 -1.70 18.54 5.02
N LEU A 114 -1.81 19.03 6.25
CA LEU A 114 -0.71 19.14 7.19
C LEU A 114 -0.74 18.00 8.21
N GLY A 115 0.39 17.33 8.37
CA GLY A 115 0.65 16.44 9.48
C GLY A 115 1.38 17.15 10.61
N THR A 116 1.33 16.58 11.81
CA THR A 116 2.10 17.05 12.97
C THR A 116 2.97 15.93 13.50
N ILE A 117 4.27 16.17 13.67
CA ILE A 117 5.18 15.19 14.26
C ILE A 117 4.76 14.92 15.70
N ALA A 118 4.29 13.71 15.98
CA ALA A 118 3.79 13.29 17.28
C ALA A 118 4.89 12.64 18.13
N ARG A 119 5.81 11.92 17.48
CA ARG A 119 6.93 11.24 18.14
C ARG A 119 8.14 11.20 17.22
N VAL A 120 9.30 11.41 17.81
CA VAL A 120 10.62 11.18 17.20
C VAL A 120 11.35 10.18 18.08
N GLU A 121 11.80 9.07 17.49
CA GLU A 121 12.57 8.05 18.19
C GLU A 121 13.85 7.73 17.41
N ASP A 122 14.99 8.07 18.00
CA ASP A 122 16.30 7.79 17.43
C ASP A 122 16.75 6.38 17.78
N HIS A 123 17.19 5.64 16.76
CA HIS A 123 17.88 4.36 16.89
C HIS A 123 19.36 4.53 16.53
N ALA A 124 20.14 3.44 16.61
CA ALA A 124 21.58 3.48 16.36
C ALA A 124 21.97 3.98 14.96
N SER A 125 21.12 3.79 13.94
CA SER A 125 21.44 4.16 12.55
C SER A 125 20.22 4.61 11.74
N TRP A 126 19.07 4.82 12.37
CA TRP A 126 17.85 5.22 11.69
C TRP A 126 16.92 5.88 12.71
N ARG A 127 15.84 6.51 12.23
CA ARG A 127 14.89 7.23 13.08
C ARG A 127 13.47 6.81 12.75
N THR A 128 12.65 6.57 13.76
CA THR A 128 11.20 6.44 13.60
C THR A 128 10.55 7.80 13.79
N LEU A 129 9.65 8.17 12.88
CA LEU A 129 8.74 9.30 13.05
C LEU A 129 7.32 8.79 13.15
N ARG A 130 6.57 9.23 14.17
CA ARG A 130 5.11 9.12 14.21
C ARG A 130 4.51 10.48 13.86
N VAL A 131 3.53 10.50 12.98
CA VAL A 131 2.89 11.71 12.48
C VAL A 131 1.39 11.61 12.67
N HIS A 132 0.79 12.59 13.35
CA HIS A 132 -0.65 12.77 13.37
C HIS A 132 -1.12 13.32 12.02
N VAL A 133 -2.25 12.81 11.55
CA VAL A 133 -2.82 13.14 10.24
C VAL A 133 -4.25 13.69 10.41
N PRO A 134 -4.71 14.60 9.53
CA PRO A 134 -6.12 14.96 9.47
C PRO A 134 -7.01 13.73 9.23
N ARG A 135 -8.16 13.69 9.89
CA ARG A 135 -9.05 12.52 9.91
C ARG A 135 -9.53 12.12 8.50
N GLU A 136 -9.72 13.09 7.63
CA GLU A 136 -10.12 12.92 6.25
C GLU A 136 -9.11 12.15 5.40
N LEU A 137 -7.82 12.12 5.78
CA LEU A 137 -6.78 11.39 5.06
C LEU A 137 -6.55 9.98 5.61
N ALA A 138 -7.11 9.65 6.79
CA ALA A 138 -6.84 8.38 7.46
C ALA A 138 -7.21 7.15 6.61
N GLY A 139 -8.30 7.25 5.82
CA GLY A 139 -8.75 6.18 4.92
C GLY A 139 -7.83 5.93 3.71
N GLN A 140 -6.84 6.79 3.49
CA GLN A 140 -5.87 6.70 2.39
C GLN A 140 -4.51 6.16 2.85
N LEU A 141 -4.38 5.80 4.14
CA LEU A 141 -3.16 5.26 4.72
C LEU A 141 -3.25 3.74 4.84
N ALA A 142 -2.17 3.05 4.50
CA ALA A 142 -2.09 1.60 4.64
C ALA A 142 -0.72 1.21 5.18
N HIS A 143 -0.68 0.20 6.06
CA HIS A 143 0.58 -0.42 6.45
C HIS A 143 1.31 -0.96 5.21
N LYS A 144 2.61 -0.68 5.10
CA LYS A 144 3.45 -0.90 3.90
C LYS A 144 3.04 -0.12 2.64
N GLY A 145 2.06 0.78 2.76
CA GLY A 145 1.71 1.73 1.71
C GLY A 145 2.73 2.86 1.59
N SER A 146 2.61 3.64 0.51
CA SER A 146 3.43 4.82 0.26
C SER A 146 2.79 6.08 0.83
N ILE A 147 3.63 7.01 1.29
CA ILE A 147 3.23 8.37 1.66
C ILE A 147 4.36 9.35 1.33
N THR A 148 3.99 10.58 0.98
CA THR A 148 4.96 11.67 0.81
C THR A 148 4.89 12.62 1.99
N ILE A 149 6.03 12.80 2.68
CA ILE A 149 6.18 13.77 3.78
C ILE A 149 7.13 14.88 3.34
N SER A 150 6.61 16.09 3.17
CA SER A 150 7.38 17.25 2.71
C SER A 150 8.24 16.96 1.47
N GLY A 151 7.66 16.23 0.51
CA GLY A 151 8.33 15.84 -0.74
C GLY A 151 9.21 14.60 -0.64
N VAL A 152 9.26 13.92 0.51
CA VAL A 152 10.01 12.66 0.70
C VAL A 152 9.05 11.47 0.62
N SER A 153 9.24 10.60 -0.37
CA SER A 153 8.54 9.33 -0.52
C SER A 153 9.03 8.34 0.53
N LEU A 154 8.10 7.80 1.32
CA LEU A 154 8.38 6.89 2.43
C LEU A 154 7.38 5.73 2.47
N THR A 155 7.80 4.63 3.09
CA THR A 155 6.94 3.48 3.38
C THR A 155 6.38 3.60 4.78
N ILE A 156 5.06 3.47 4.91
CA ILE A 156 4.37 3.43 6.19
C ILE A 156 4.72 2.11 6.91
N THR A 157 5.30 2.23 8.10
CA THR A 157 5.74 1.11 8.96
C THR A 157 4.70 0.71 10.00
N ALA A 158 3.82 1.62 10.40
CA ALA A 158 2.65 1.36 11.21
C ALA A 158 1.57 2.42 10.96
N VAL A 159 0.31 2.10 11.21
CA VAL A 159 -0.82 3.02 11.07
C VAL A 159 -1.83 2.75 12.18
N SER A 160 -2.47 3.79 12.68
CA SER A 160 -3.52 3.67 13.69
C SER A 160 -4.70 2.82 13.19
N PRO A 161 -5.45 2.15 14.10
CA PRO A 161 -6.67 1.44 13.73
C PRO A 161 -7.70 2.32 13.00
N ALA A 162 -8.53 1.67 12.19
CA ALA A 162 -9.66 2.34 11.54
C ALA A 162 -10.64 2.88 12.61
N GLY A 163 -10.94 4.18 12.54
CA GLY A 163 -11.84 4.85 13.49
C GLY A 163 -11.15 5.56 14.66
N GLU A 164 -9.82 5.52 14.74
CA GLU A 164 -9.03 6.31 15.70
C GLU A 164 -9.45 7.78 15.69
N ALA A 165 -9.58 8.37 16.89
CA ALA A 165 -10.04 9.76 17.02
C ALA A 165 -8.98 10.74 16.52
N ASN A 166 -7.70 10.43 16.79
CA ASN A 166 -6.53 11.19 16.35
C ASN A 166 -5.62 10.28 15.53
N PRO A 167 -5.95 10.03 14.24
CA PRO A 167 -5.25 9.06 13.44
C PRO A 167 -3.76 9.44 13.28
N TRP A 168 -2.94 8.41 13.11
CA TRP A 168 -1.49 8.56 13.00
C TRP A 168 -0.89 7.46 12.12
N PHE A 169 0.31 7.71 11.62
CA PHE A 169 1.13 6.71 10.97
C PHE A 169 2.59 6.85 11.38
N GLU A 170 3.39 5.81 11.14
CA GLU A 170 4.82 5.79 11.39
C GLU A 170 5.62 5.51 10.13
N VAL A 171 6.79 6.11 10.03
CA VAL A 171 7.79 5.87 8.98
C VAL A 171 9.18 5.71 9.59
N GLY A 172 10.02 4.93 8.92
CA GLY A 172 11.45 4.84 9.23
C GLY A 172 12.28 5.71 8.28
N LEU A 173 13.23 6.47 8.82
CA LEU A 173 14.18 7.26 8.06
C LEU A 173 15.58 6.63 8.15
N ILE A 174 16.10 6.22 7.00
CA ILE A 174 17.46 5.69 6.87
C ILE A 174 18.50 6.82 6.87
N PRO A 175 19.81 6.54 7.09
CA PRO A 175 20.86 7.56 7.15
C PRO A 175 20.86 8.52 5.95
N ALA A 176 20.74 7.97 4.74
CA ALA A 176 20.74 8.78 3.51
C ALA A 176 19.58 9.79 3.49
N THR A 177 18.39 9.41 3.95
CA THR A 177 17.23 10.30 4.02
C THR A 177 17.38 11.36 5.12
N LEU A 178 17.95 10.98 6.26
CA LEU A 178 18.23 11.90 7.36
C LEU A 178 19.22 12.99 6.94
N GLU A 179 20.26 12.62 6.18
CA GLU A 179 21.28 13.55 5.69
C GLU A 179 20.77 14.42 4.53
N ALA A 180 20.07 13.82 3.57
CA ALA A 180 19.71 14.51 2.33
C ALA A 180 18.47 15.42 2.44
N THR A 181 17.68 15.31 3.52
CA THR A 181 16.36 15.97 3.61
C THR A 181 16.18 16.77 4.91
N THR A 182 15.21 17.67 4.92
CA THR A 182 14.83 18.43 6.12
C THR A 182 14.26 17.55 7.24
N LEU A 183 13.83 16.31 6.93
CA LEU A 183 13.27 15.38 7.91
C LEU A 183 14.31 14.91 8.95
N GLY A 184 15.61 15.05 8.67
CA GLY A 184 16.66 14.79 9.65
C GLY A 184 16.65 15.70 10.88
N ASN A 185 15.99 16.86 10.79
CA ASN A 185 16.02 17.89 11.83
C ASN A 185 14.67 18.13 12.52
N VAL A 186 13.60 17.45 12.09
CA VAL A 186 12.26 17.67 12.65
C VAL A 186 12.17 17.27 14.11
N GLN A 187 11.35 18.00 14.85
CA GLN A 187 11.07 17.82 16.26
C GLN A 187 9.57 17.51 16.46
N VAL A 188 9.24 16.99 17.64
CA VAL A 188 7.82 16.83 18.05
C VAL A 188 7.14 18.20 18.05
N GLY A 189 5.96 18.27 17.42
CA GLY A 189 5.18 19.49 17.23
C GLY A 189 5.40 20.17 15.88
N ASP A 190 6.45 19.82 15.13
CA ASP A 190 6.68 20.38 13.80
C ASP A 190 5.58 19.96 12.81
N THR A 191 5.26 20.85 11.87
CA THR A 191 4.30 20.58 10.80
C THR A 191 4.99 20.13 9.52
N VAL A 192 4.41 19.12 8.88
CA VAL A 192 4.90 18.55 7.62
C VAL A 192 3.79 18.52 6.58
N ASN A 193 4.15 18.71 5.32
CA ASN A 193 3.19 18.55 4.22
C ASN A 193 2.96 17.07 3.98
N LEU A 194 1.71 16.65 3.83
CA LEU A 194 1.34 15.28 3.53
C LEU A 194 0.69 15.21 2.15
N GLU A 195 1.22 14.33 1.31
CA GLU A 195 0.54 13.88 0.10
C GLU A 195 0.39 12.36 0.18
N THR A 196 -0.85 11.88 0.15
CA THR A 196 -1.16 10.45 0.12
C THR A 196 -0.96 9.88 -1.28
N ASP A 197 -0.77 8.56 -1.38
CA ASP A 197 -0.62 7.91 -2.67
C ASP A 197 -1.82 8.23 -3.59
N ALA A 198 -1.53 8.70 -4.80
CA ALA A 198 -2.55 9.02 -5.79
C ALA A 198 -3.51 7.83 -6.04
N LEU A 199 -3.01 6.60 -5.97
CA LEU A 199 -3.84 5.40 -6.10
C LEU A 199 -4.91 5.32 -5.01
N ALA A 200 -4.56 5.65 -3.76
CA ALA A 200 -5.50 5.63 -2.65
C ALA A 200 -6.64 6.65 -2.86
N LYS A 201 -6.33 7.84 -3.41
CA LYS A 201 -7.32 8.87 -3.74
C LYS A 201 -8.30 8.39 -4.81
N TYR A 202 -7.79 7.75 -5.88
CA TYR A 202 -8.65 7.22 -6.93
C TYR A 202 -9.52 6.06 -6.44
N VAL A 203 -8.99 5.17 -5.61
CA VAL A 203 -9.76 4.09 -4.99
C VAL A 203 -10.87 4.66 -4.11
N GLN A 204 -10.54 5.59 -3.20
CA GLN A 204 -11.55 6.25 -2.37
C GLN A 204 -12.63 6.92 -3.21
N ARG A 205 -12.23 7.69 -4.24
CA ARG A 205 -13.19 8.38 -5.11
C ARG A 205 -14.08 7.40 -5.87
N LEU A 206 -13.53 6.29 -6.34
CA LEU A 206 -14.30 5.26 -7.03
C LEU A 206 -15.37 4.68 -6.09
N LEU A 207 -15.00 4.36 -4.84
CA LEU A 207 -15.94 3.85 -3.83
C LEU A 207 -17.05 4.86 -3.49
N GLU A 208 -16.74 6.16 -3.43
CA GLU A 208 -17.73 7.23 -3.21
C GLU A 208 -18.71 7.37 -4.38
N VAL A 209 -18.20 7.39 -5.62
CA VAL A 209 -19.01 7.60 -6.83
C VAL A 209 -19.85 6.37 -7.17
N SER A 210 -19.31 5.18 -6.93
CA SER A 210 -20.04 3.93 -7.16
C SER A 210 -21.26 3.76 -6.26
N GLY A 211 -21.48 4.66 -5.27
CA GLY A 211 -22.74 4.80 -4.55
C GLY A 211 -23.23 3.48 -3.98
N ALA A 212 -22.70 3.08 -2.84
CA ALA A 212 -22.87 1.75 -2.27
C ALA A 212 -22.03 0.67 -2.97
N VAL A 213 -21.02 0.20 -2.24
CA VAL A 213 -20.61 -1.19 -2.33
C VAL A 213 -21.66 -2.05 -1.64
N ALA A 214 -22.83 -2.19 -2.27
CA ALA A 214 -23.75 -3.30 -2.01
C ALA A 214 -23.45 -4.49 -2.95
N GLY A 215 -22.31 -4.47 -3.67
CA GLY A 215 -22.02 -5.47 -4.71
C GLY A 215 -20.55 -5.73 -5.04
N LEU A 216 -19.59 -5.19 -4.29
CA LEU A 216 -18.19 -5.63 -4.36
C LEU A 216 -17.87 -6.21 -2.99
N GLY A 217 -17.81 -7.52 -2.85
CA GLY A 217 -17.46 -8.20 -1.61
C GLY A 217 -16.00 -7.92 -1.19
N ILE A 218 -15.73 -6.69 -0.79
CA ILE A 218 -14.47 -6.26 -0.19
C ILE A 218 -14.80 -6.01 1.28
N ASP A 219 -14.59 -7.03 2.10
CA ASP A 219 -14.63 -6.88 3.55
C ASP A 219 -13.40 -6.05 3.94
N ALA A 220 -13.62 -4.75 4.16
CA ALA A 220 -12.57 -3.80 4.52
C ALA A 220 -12.25 -3.91 6.01
N THR A 221 -11.78 -5.08 6.44
CA THR A 221 -11.02 -5.24 7.68
C THR A 221 -9.58 -5.53 7.29
N LEU A 222 -8.78 -4.47 7.16
CA LEU A 222 -7.33 -4.61 7.22
C LEU A 222 -6.99 -5.11 8.64
N PRO A 223 -6.23 -6.19 8.82
CA PRO A 223 -5.81 -6.60 10.15
C PRO A 223 -4.93 -5.50 10.74
N ALA A 224 -5.31 -5.01 11.93
CA ALA A 224 -4.45 -4.18 12.75
C ALA A 224 -3.14 -4.94 13.00
N SER A 225 -2.01 -4.22 12.95
CA SER A 225 -0.73 -4.77 13.42
C SER A 225 -0.87 -5.14 14.90
N PRO A 226 -0.34 -6.29 15.36
CA PRO A 226 -0.62 -6.77 16.70
C PRO A 226 0.09 -5.89 17.72
N GLU A 227 -0.68 -5.06 18.43
CA GLU A 227 -0.28 -4.61 19.75
C GLU A 227 -0.52 -5.75 20.74
N THR A 228 0.46 -5.90 21.62
CA THR A 228 0.62 -6.92 22.65
C THR A 228 -0.64 -7.06 23.54
N GLU A 229 -1.56 -7.95 23.20
CA GLU A 229 -2.64 -8.38 24.09
C GLU A 229 -2.46 -9.83 24.52
N THR A 230 -2.51 -10.00 25.83
CA THR A 230 -2.53 -11.27 26.56
C THR A 230 -3.52 -12.26 25.96
N GLN A 231 -3.01 -13.39 25.49
CA GLN A 231 -3.76 -14.53 24.95
C GLN A 231 -4.94 -14.92 25.87
N THR A 232 -6.14 -14.77 25.32
CA THR A 232 -7.31 -15.57 25.73
C THR A 232 -7.39 -16.73 24.72
N PRO A 233 -7.62 -17.99 25.12
CA PRO A 233 -7.62 -19.10 24.18
C PRO A 233 -8.73 -18.90 23.15
N SER A 234 -8.37 -18.87 21.87
CA SER A 234 -9.33 -18.91 20.75
C SER A 234 -10.18 -20.17 20.89
N ALA A 235 -11.49 -20.01 21.08
CA ALA A 235 -12.40 -21.15 21.05
C ALA A 235 -12.64 -21.51 19.57
N LEU A 236 -11.95 -22.55 19.10
CA LEU A 236 -12.22 -23.16 17.79
C LEU A 236 -13.67 -23.69 17.77
N ASP A 237 -14.32 -23.59 16.61
CA ASP A 237 -15.63 -24.20 16.38
C ASP A 237 -15.56 -25.73 16.52
N THR A 238 -16.70 -26.38 16.76
CA THR A 238 -16.72 -27.84 16.90
C THR A 238 -16.53 -28.54 15.55
N ILE A 239 -15.99 -29.75 15.56
CA ILE A 239 -15.88 -30.60 14.36
C ILE A 239 -17.26 -30.81 13.71
N GLN A 240 -18.31 -30.87 14.52
CA GLN A 240 -19.67 -31.08 14.02
C GLN A 240 -20.15 -29.87 13.21
N ASP A 241 -19.86 -28.65 13.66
CA ASP A 241 -20.17 -27.42 12.93
C ASP A 241 -19.42 -27.38 11.60
N ALA A 242 -18.13 -27.74 11.62
CA ALA A 242 -17.31 -27.80 10.41
C ALA A 242 -17.87 -28.79 9.37
N ILE A 243 -18.28 -29.99 9.81
CA ILE A 243 -18.91 -30.98 8.93
C ILE A 243 -20.24 -30.47 8.36
N GLU A 244 -21.06 -29.80 9.17
CA GLU A 244 -22.34 -29.24 8.73
C GLU A 244 -22.14 -28.11 7.70
N GLN A 245 -21.13 -27.26 7.90
CA GLN A 245 -20.77 -26.21 6.94
C GLN A 245 -20.30 -26.80 5.60
N ILE A 246 -19.36 -27.74 5.63
CA ILE A 246 -18.87 -28.42 4.42
C ILE A 246 -20.03 -29.12 3.70
N GLY A 247 -20.90 -29.81 4.43
CA GLY A 247 -22.05 -30.53 3.87
C GLY A 247 -23.12 -29.64 3.23
N ARG A 248 -23.11 -28.33 3.50
CA ARG A 248 -23.96 -27.33 2.83
C ARG A 248 -23.24 -26.58 1.70
N GLY A 249 -22.02 -26.98 1.36
CA GLY A 249 -21.19 -26.34 0.35
C GLY A 249 -20.39 -25.13 0.85
N GLY A 250 -20.31 -24.94 2.16
CA GLY A 250 -19.43 -23.94 2.79
C GLY A 250 -17.98 -24.39 2.83
N ALA A 251 -17.07 -23.44 3.05
CA ALA A 251 -15.68 -23.72 3.38
C ALA A 251 -15.42 -23.47 4.87
N VAL A 252 -14.41 -24.15 5.39
CA VAL A 252 -13.91 -23.98 6.76
C VAL A 252 -12.41 -23.73 6.73
N VAL A 253 -11.89 -23.07 7.76
CA VAL A 253 -10.45 -22.95 8.00
C VAL A 253 -10.05 -24.02 9.00
N VAL A 254 -9.12 -24.89 8.62
CA VAL A 254 -8.53 -25.89 9.52
C VAL A 254 -7.11 -25.47 9.82
N VAL A 255 -6.77 -25.35 11.10
CA VAL A 255 -5.42 -25.07 11.56
C VAL A 255 -4.79 -26.33 12.11
N ASP A 256 -3.52 -26.56 11.82
CA ASP A 256 -2.77 -27.68 12.39
C ASP A 256 -1.99 -27.27 13.65
N ASP A 257 -1.37 -28.24 14.32
CA ASP A 257 -0.59 -27.99 15.53
C ASP A 257 0.63 -27.09 15.23
N GLU A 258 0.98 -26.21 16.17
CA GLU A 258 2.12 -25.28 16.04
C GLU A 258 3.46 -25.99 15.78
N ASP A 259 3.59 -27.26 16.21
CA ASP A 259 4.77 -28.09 16.04
C ASP A 259 4.81 -28.88 14.71
N ARG A 260 3.75 -28.81 13.88
CA ARG A 260 3.65 -29.48 12.57
C ARG A 260 4.01 -28.53 11.42
N GLU A 261 3.03 -27.96 10.72
CA GLU A 261 3.24 -26.96 9.67
C GLU A 261 2.93 -25.55 10.17
N ASN A 262 2.16 -25.45 11.26
CA ASN A 262 1.68 -24.20 11.84
C ASN A 262 0.97 -23.33 10.79
N GLU A 263 0.09 -23.97 10.02
CA GLU A 263 -0.61 -23.38 8.88
C GLU A 263 -2.13 -23.51 9.00
N GLY A 264 -2.83 -22.73 8.17
CA GLY A 264 -4.27 -22.74 8.05
C GLY A 264 -4.70 -23.09 6.63
N ASP A 265 -5.47 -24.16 6.48
CA ASP A 265 -6.02 -24.62 5.21
C ASP A 265 -7.48 -24.20 5.05
N ILE A 266 -7.83 -23.72 3.86
CA ILE A 266 -9.23 -23.57 3.46
C ILE A 266 -9.70 -24.88 2.86
N ILE A 267 -10.66 -25.54 3.53
CA ILE A 267 -11.19 -26.85 3.14
C ILE A 267 -12.67 -26.73 2.80
N PHE A 268 -13.06 -27.34 1.67
CA PHE A 268 -14.45 -27.49 1.25
C PHE A 268 -14.64 -28.77 0.44
N ALA A 269 -15.88 -29.23 0.33
CA ALA A 269 -16.20 -30.42 -0.47
C ALA A 269 -16.03 -30.13 -1.96
N ALA A 270 -15.19 -30.92 -2.64
CA ALA A 270 -14.88 -30.73 -4.05
C ALA A 270 -16.12 -30.84 -4.98
N GLU A 271 -17.14 -31.61 -4.61
CA GLU A 271 -18.42 -31.68 -5.34
C GLU A 271 -19.20 -30.36 -5.31
N HIS A 272 -18.95 -29.50 -4.32
CA HIS A 272 -19.56 -28.18 -4.16
C HIS A 272 -18.65 -27.05 -4.63
N ALA A 273 -17.48 -27.36 -5.21
CA ALA A 273 -16.55 -26.35 -5.68
C ALA A 273 -17.21 -25.45 -6.72
N THR A 274 -17.21 -24.13 -6.50
CA THR A 274 -17.63 -23.14 -7.49
C THR A 274 -16.44 -22.32 -7.94
N ALA A 275 -16.57 -21.60 -9.07
CA ALA A 275 -15.52 -20.68 -9.52
C ALA A 275 -15.25 -19.59 -8.46
N ASP A 276 -16.29 -19.12 -7.77
CA ASP A 276 -16.17 -18.10 -6.72
C ASP A 276 -15.45 -18.65 -5.48
N LEU A 277 -15.82 -19.85 -5.02
CA LEU A 277 -15.20 -20.48 -3.86
C LEU A 277 -13.73 -20.86 -4.13
N MET A 278 -13.44 -21.38 -5.32
CA MET A 278 -12.09 -21.67 -5.77
C MET A 278 -11.28 -20.37 -5.96
N GLY A 279 -11.90 -19.32 -6.48
CA GLY A 279 -11.29 -18.01 -6.63
C GLY A 279 -10.95 -17.37 -5.28
N PHE A 280 -11.84 -17.48 -4.30
CA PHE A 280 -11.60 -17.08 -2.91
C PHE A 280 -10.41 -17.84 -2.32
N THR A 281 -10.41 -19.17 -2.46
CA THR A 281 -9.33 -20.03 -1.97
C THR A 281 -7.99 -19.61 -2.56
N VAL A 282 -7.88 -19.51 -3.90
CA VAL A 282 -6.65 -19.09 -4.58
C VAL A 282 -6.22 -17.67 -4.21
N ARG A 283 -7.17 -16.77 -3.91
CA ARG A 283 -6.86 -15.38 -3.59
C ARG A 283 -6.28 -15.20 -2.19
N TYR A 284 -6.74 -16.00 -1.23
CA TYR A 284 -6.39 -15.83 0.19
C TYR A 284 -5.46 -16.92 0.73
N THR A 285 -5.13 -17.95 -0.06
CA THR A 285 -4.09 -18.92 0.27
C THR A 285 -2.89 -18.79 -0.67
N SER A 286 -1.82 -19.51 -0.35
CA SER A 286 -0.64 -19.64 -1.21
C SER A 286 -0.33 -21.11 -1.43
N GLY A 287 0.34 -21.44 -2.54
CA GLY A 287 0.69 -22.82 -2.89
C GLY A 287 -0.25 -23.45 -3.93
N VAL A 288 -0.37 -24.77 -3.88
CA VAL A 288 -1.09 -25.59 -4.87
C VAL A 288 -2.46 -26.02 -4.34
N ILE A 289 -3.46 -26.02 -5.21
CA ILE A 289 -4.77 -26.59 -4.87
C ILE A 289 -4.63 -28.10 -4.79
N CYS A 290 -4.83 -28.64 -3.59
CA CYS A 290 -4.76 -30.06 -3.33
C CYS A 290 -6.16 -30.67 -3.25
N ALA A 291 -6.38 -31.80 -3.91
CA ALA A 291 -7.59 -32.60 -3.80
C ALA A 291 -7.26 -33.91 -3.07
N PRO A 292 -7.30 -33.94 -1.73
CA PRO A 292 -6.95 -35.14 -0.98
C PRO A 292 -7.93 -36.28 -1.31
N MET A 293 -7.38 -37.46 -1.55
CA MET A 293 -8.16 -38.66 -1.90
C MET A 293 -7.47 -39.92 -1.38
N SER A 294 -8.19 -41.04 -1.36
CA SER A 294 -7.61 -42.33 -1.00
C SER A 294 -6.73 -42.88 -2.12
N ASN A 295 -5.75 -43.72 -1.77
CA ASN A 295 -4.90 -44.42 -2.76
C ASN A 295 -5.76 -45.18 -3.79
N GLN A 296 -6.84 -45.82 -3.34
CA GLN A 296 -7.77 -46.53 -4.23
C GLN A 296 -8.41 -45.58 -5.27
N ARG A 297 -8.76 -44.35 -4.87
CA ARG A 297 -9.32 -43.37 -5.79
C ARG A 297 -8.25 -42.86 -6.77
N ALA A 298 -7.04 -42.60 -6.29
CA ALA A 298 -5.92 -42.21 -7.14
C ALA A 298 -5.58 -43.29 -8.18
N ASP A 299 -5.54 -44.56 -7.77
CA ASP A 299 -5.33 -45.72 -8.66
C ASP A 299 -6.44 -45.83 -9.71
N ALA A 300 -7.71 -45.66 -9.30
CA ALA A 300 -8.86 -45.70 -10.21
C ALA A 300 -8.82 -44.58 -11.26
N LEU A 301 -8.23 -43.43 -10.93
CA LEU A 301 -8.02 -42.29 -11.82
C LEU A 301 -6.68 -42.34 -12.57
N ASN A 302 -5.84 -43.35 -12.31
CA ASN A 302 -4.49 -43.49 -12.85
C ASN A 302 -3.59 -42.27 -12.55
N LEU A 303 -3.63 -41.80 -11.30
CA LEU A 303 -2.79 -40.71 -10.78
C LEU A 303 -1.65 -41.29 -9.92
N PRO A 304 -0.52 -41.71 -10.52
CA PRO A 304 0.60 -42.26 -9.77
C PRO A 304 1.30 -41.16 -8.93
N PRO A 305 2.13 -41.55 -7.96
CA PRO A 305 3.01 -40.62 -7.25
C PRO A 305 3.85 -39.76 -8.20
N MET A 306 4.04 -38.50 -7.86
CA MET A 306 4.79 -37.53 -8.67
C MET A 306 6.27 -37.90 -8.79
N VAL A 307 6.83 -38.52 -7.74
CA VAL A 307 8.23 -38.96 -7.66
C VAL A 307 8.32 -40.41 -7.18
N GLN A 308 9.35 -41.13 -7.62
CA GLN A 308 9.61 -42.51 -7.16
C GLN A 308 10.23 -42.57 -5.76
N HIS A 309 11.00 -41.55 -5.39
CA HIS A 309 11.65 -41.41 -4.09
C HIS A 309 11.22 -40.06 -3.50
N ASN A 310 10.36 -40.08 -2.49
CA ASN A 310 9.88 -38.87 -1.85
C ASN A 310 10.94 -38.34 -0.87
N GLU A 311 11.51 -37.18 -1.17
CA GLU A 311 12.47 -36.47 -0.33
C GLU A 311 11.83 -35.27 0.40
N ASP A 312 10.51 -35.09 0.30
CA ASP A 312 9.80 -34.04 1.01
C ASP A 312 9.99 -34.21 2.53
N SER A 313 10.31 -33.10 3.20
CA SER A 313 10.60 -33.09 4.63
C SER A 313 9.39 -33.47 5.50
N LYS A 314 8.18 -33.30 4.98
CA LYS A 314 6.92 -33.67 5.64
C LYS A 314 6.36 -35.00 5.12
N GLY A 315 6.98 -35.59 4.09
CA GLY A 315 6.57 -36.85 3.48
C GLY A 315 5.28 -36.76 2.67
N THR A 316 4.87 -35.57 2.23
CA THR A 316 3.60 -35.38 1.51
C THR A 316 3.58 -36.16 0.20
N ALA A 317 2.59 -37.04 0.04
CA ALA A 317 2.51 -37.99 -1.06
C ALA A 317 1.78 -37.41 -2.28
N TYR A 318 2.37 -36.42 -2.94
CA TYR A 318 1.78 -35.83 -4.15
C TYR A 318 1.68 -36.82 -5.30
N THR A 319 0.56 -36.80 -6.01
CA THR A 319 0.38 -37.48 -7.31
C THR A 319 0.77 -36.55 -8.45
N LEU A 320 0.86 -37.08 -9.67
CA LEU A 320 0.94 -36.24 -10.86
C LEU A 320 -0.23 -35.23 -10.90
N THR A 321 0.07 -34.00 -11.29
CA THR A 321 -0.93 -32.96 -11.53
C THR A 321 -1.78 -33.32 -12.74
N CYS A 322 -3.07 -33.00 -12.67
CA CYS A 322 -4.04 -33.28 -13.73
C CYS A 322 -5.02 -32.10 -13.89
N ASP A 323 -5.66 -32.04 -15.05
CA ASP A 323 -6.77 -31.15 -15.35
C ASP A 323 -7.99 -31.99 -15.74
N ALA A 324 -9.21 -31.46 -15.64
CA ALA A 324 -10.35 -32.09 -16.28
C ALA A 324 -10.17 -32.06 -17.81
N ARG A 325 -10.50 -33.16 -18.50
CA ARG A 325 -10.39 -33.23 -19.96
C ARG A 325 -11.35 -32.31 -20.69
N GLU A 326 -12.55 -32.12 -20.14
CA GLU A 326 -13.62 -31.32 -20.74
C GLU A 326 -14.12 -30.21 -19.79
N GLY A 327 -14.47 -29.07 -20.38
CA GLY A 327 -14.99 -27.91 -19.64
C GLY A 327 -13.91 -27.04 -18.99
N VAL A 328 -12.65 -27.19 -19.42
CA VAL A 328 -11.52 -26.34 -19.02
C VAL A 328 -10.86 -25.72 -20.25
N THR A 329 -10.01 -24.72 -20.02
CA THR A 329 -9.25 -24.03 -21.08
C THR A 329 -7.75 -24.18 -20.89
N THR A 330 -7.24 -23.65 -19.79
CA THR A 330 -5.80 -23.59 -19.47
C THR A 330 -5.45 -24.47 -18.27
N GLY A 331 -6.45 -24.95 -17.53
CA GLY A 331 -6.27 -25.64 -16.25
C GLY A 331 -5.99 -24.70 -15.06
N ILE A 332 -5.73 -23.42 -15.33
CA ILE A 332 -5.23 -22.48 -14.30
C ILE A 332 -6.35 -21.63 -13.69
N SER A 333 -7.41 -21.34 -14.45
CA SER A 333 -8.48 -20.45 -13.98
C SER A 333 -9.22 -21.03 -12.76
N ALA A 334 -9.84 -20.19 -11.94
CA ALA A 334 -10.65 -20.66 -10.80
C ALA A 334 -11.80 -21.57 -11.27
N ALA A 335 -12.39 -21.28 -12.42
CA ALA A 335 -13.44 -22.12 -13.02
C ALA A 335 -12.87 -23.47 -13.50
N ASP A 336 -11.71 -23.47 -14.14
CA ASP A 336 -11.04 -24.69 -14.64
C ASP A 336 -10.64 -25.61 -13.46
N ARG A 337 -10.08 -25.03 -12.40
CA ARG A 337 -9.70 -25.76 -11.19
C ARG A 337 -10.91 -26.29 -10.43
N ALA A 338 -11.98 -25.49 -10.30
CA ALA A 338 -13.24 -25.95 -9.72
C ALA A 338 -13.82 -27.14 -10.52
N ARG A 339 -13.82 -27.04 -11.85
CA ARG A 339 -14.26 -28.12 -12.73
C ARG A 339 -13.41 -29.39 -12.54
N THR A 340 -12.10 -29.24 -12.46
CA THR A 340 -11.16 -30.36 -12.27
C THR A 340 -11.42 -31.08 -10.95
N VAL A 341 -11.51 -30.37 -9.82
CA VAL A 341 -11.75 -31.02 -8.51
C VAL A 341 -13.14 -31.68 -8.44
N GLN A 342 -14.15 -31.14 -9.12
CA GLN A 342 -15.46 -31.80 -9.24
C GLN A 342 -15.35 -33.13 -9.99
N VAL A 343 -14.58 -33.19 -11.09
CA VAL A 343 -14.34 -34.45 -11.83
C VAL A 343 -13.60 -35.46 -10.95
N LEU A 344 -12.58 -35.01 -10.20
CA LEU A 344 -11.87 -35.86 -9.24
C LEU A 344 -12.79 -36.44 -8.16
N ALA A 345 -13.78 -35.67 -7.70
CA ALA A 345 -14.75 -36.09 -6.68
C ALA A 345 -15.85 -37.02 -7.22
N HIS A 346 -16.19 -36.93 -8.51
CA HIS A 346 -17.36 -37.60 -9.07
C HIS A 346 -17.14 -39.12 -9.18
N ALA A 347 -17.99 -39.92 -8.52
CA ALA A 347 -17.80 -41.36 -8.37
C ALA A 347 -17.68 -42.14 -9.70
N ALA A 348 -18.31 -41.65 -10.77
CA ALA A 348 -18.24 -42.28 -12.09
C ALA A 348 -17.03 -41.88 -12.93
N SER A 349 -16.25 -40.88 -12.50
CA SER A 349 -15.11 -40.40 -13.26
C SER A 349 -13.94 -41.39 -13.23
N GLY A 350 -13.29 -41.53 -14.37
CA GLY A 350 -12.13 -42.38 -14.60
C GLY A 350 -10.99 -41.66 -15.32
N PRO A 351 -9.92 -42.38 -15.72
CA PRO A 351 -8.73 -41.77 -16.29
C PRO A 351 -8.97 -41.02 -17.61
N ALA A 352 -10.05 -41.34 -18.33
CA ALA A 352 -10.38 -40.70 -19.60
C ALA A 352 -11.06 -39.33 -19.44
N ASP A 353 -11.42 -38.96 -18.20
CA ASP A 353 -12.04 -37.68 -17.85
C ASP A 353 -11.02 -36.65 -17.36
N LEU A 354 -9.75 -37.06 -17.21
CA LEU A 354 -8.59 -36.27 -16.82
C LEU A 354 -7.59 -36.11 -17.99
#